data_AF-A0A257W8K4-F1
#
_entry.id   AF-A0A257W8K4-F1
#
_cell.length_a   1.000
_cell.length_b   1.000
_cell.length_c   1.000
_cell.angle_alpha   90.00
_cell.angle_beta   90.00
_cell.angle_gamma   90.00
#
_symmetry.space_group_name_H-M   'P 1'
#
loop_
_entity.id
_entity.type
_entity.pdbx_description
1 polymer ?
#
loop_
_entity_poly.entity_id
_entity_poly.type
_entity_poly.pdbx_seq_one_letter_code
_entity_poly.pdbx_strand_id
1 'polypeptide(L)'
;MIWIETMESVESWLRERKWPMLSAVVLACAVIVAYRWWTQPPAVEFDNLRYVQLLWTAVSAKNDGWLDKVAAAVESRHQSGEMSASELAHFQAIVSMAKAGQWEAASRDCYEFAEAQHYRRRSRDASASHEHSS
;
A
#
# COMPACT_ATOMS: atom_id res chain seq x y z
N MET A 1 -46.31 -25.74 17.76
CA MET A 1 -44.99 -25.44 18.38
C MET A 1 -43.94 -26.25 17.62
N ILE A 2 -43.70 -25.91 16.35
CA ILE A 2 -42.84 -26.66 15.39
C ILE A 2 -41.89 -25.69 14.65
N TRP A 3 -41.74 -24.45 15.15
CA TRP A 3 -41.05 -23.36 14.44
C TRP A 3 -39.67 -22.98 15.01
N ILE A 4 -39.11 -23.76 15.95
CA ILE A 4 -37.89 -23.35 16.67
C ILE A 4 -36.64 -24.15 16.25
N GLU A 5 -36.77 -25.32 15.65
CA GLU A 5 -35.60 -26.19 15.34
C GLU A 5 -34.86 -25.84 14.04
N THR A 6 -35.39 -24.95 13.19
CA THR A 6 -34.75 -24.62 11.91
C THR A 6 -33.72 -23.48 12.00
N MET A 7 -33.62 -22.76 13.12
CA MET A 7 -32.81 -21.52 13.17
C MET A 7 -31.36 -21.74 13.61
N GLU A 8 -31.05 -22.82 14.33
CA GLU A 8 -29.67 -23.11 14.77
C GLU A 8 -28.81 -23.80 13.69
N SER A 9 -29.45 -24.41 12.69
CA SER A 9 -28.74 -25.08 11.58
C SER A 9 -28.14 -24.06 10.59
N VAL A 10 -28.74 -22.88 10.42
CA VAL A 10 -28.23 -21.88 9.46
C VAL A 10 -26.95 -21.19 9.97
N GLU A 11 -26.79 -21.03 11.29
CA GLU A 11 -25.62 -20.37 11.89
C GLU A 11 -24.38 -21.28 11.96
N SER A 12 -24.56 -22.60 12.05
CA SER A 12 -23.45 -23.56 12.01
C SER A 12 -22.87 -23.72 10.59
N TRP A 13 -23.70 -23.63 9.54
CA TRP A 13 -23.24 -23.67 8.14
C TRP A 13 -22.44 -22.42 7.72
N LEU A 14 -22.61 -21.28 8.39
CA LEU A 14 -21.83 -20.06 8.15
C LEU A 14 -20.49 -20.03 8.89
N ARG A 15 -20.29 -20.91 9.87
CA ARG A 15 -19.09 -20.95 10.72
C ARG A 15 -18.02 -21.92 10.23
N GLU A 16 -18.35 -22.88 9.36
CA GLU A 16 -17.49 -24.06 9.16
C GLU A 16 -16.77 -24.20 7.81
N ARG A 17 -16.42 -23.11 7.08
CA ARG A 17 -15.60 -23.35 5.86
C ARG A 17 -14.47 -22.42 5.46
N LYS A 18 -14.28 -21.23 6.06
CA LYS A 18 -13.10 -20.38 5.73
C LYS A 18 -12.51 -19.55 6.88
N TRP A 19 -12.95 -19.74 8.12
CA TRP A 19 -12.48 -18.93 9.26
C TRP A 19 -11.02 -19.13 9.69
N PRO A 20 -10.38 -20.32 9.63
CA PRO A 20 -8.96 -20.41 10.00
C PRO A 20 -8.04 -19.80 8.94
N MET A 21 -8.49 -19.63 7.69
CA MET A 21 -7.72 -18.94 6.65
C MET A 21 -7.80 -17.41 6.81
N LEU A 22 -8.98 -16.86 7.13
CA LEU A 22 -9.13 -15.42 7.35
C LEU A 22 -8.34 -14.95 8.57
N SER A 23 -8.33 -15.72 9.67
CA SER A 23 -7.53 -15.39 10.86
C SER A 23 -6.03 -15.53 10.61
N ALA A 24 -5.59 -16.56 9.88
CA ALA A 24 -4.19 -16.72 9.53
C ALA A 24 -3.69 -15.62 8.58
N VAL A 25 -4.51 -15.16 7.63
CA VAL A 25 -4.17 -14.07 6.72
C VAL A 25 -4.10 -12.73 7.45
N VAL A 26 -5.05 -12.44 8.35
CA VAL A 26 -5.02 -11.20 9.15
C VAL A 26 -3.81 -11.19 10.10
N LEU A 27 -3.49 -12.32 10.72
CA LEU A 27 -2.33 -12.43 11.60
C LEU A 27 -1.01 -12.29 10.82
N ALA A 28 -0.91 -12.91 9.64
CA ALA A 28 0.24 -12.75 8.75
C ALA A 28 0.40 -11.29 8.27
N CYS A 29 -0.69 -10.63 7.89
CA CYS A 29 -0.67 -9.21 7.54
C CYS A 29 -0.21 -8.34 8.72
N ALA A 30 -0.71 -8.59 9.94
CA ALA A 30 -0.30 -7.85 11.13
C ALA A 30 1.19 -8.05 11.46
N VAL A 31 1.71 -9.27 11.30
CA VAL A 31 3.14 -9.57 11.49
C VAL A 31 3.98 -8.89 10.42
N ILE A 32 3.54 -8.88 9.15
CA ILE A 32 4.25 -8.18 8.06
C ILE A 32 4.26 -6.67 8.32
N VAL A 33 3.14 -6.07 8.72
CA VAL A 33 3.05 -4.64 9.06
C VAL A 33 3.96 -4.30 10.24
N ALA A 34 3.96 -5.09 11.31
CA ALA A 34 4.84 -4.89 12.45
C ALA A 34 6.33 -5.04 12.07
N TYR A 35 6.66 -5.98 11.18
CA TYR A 35 8.02 -6.18 10.68
C TYR A 35 8.48 -5.04 9.75
N ARG A 36 7.56 -4.49 8.94
CA ARG A 36 7.80 -3.31 8.10
C ARG A 36 7.99 -2.04 8.94
N TRP A 37 7.26 -1.92 10.05
CA TRP A 37 7.41 -0.82 11.00
C TRP A 37 8.79 -0.80 11.68
N TRP A 38 9.39 -1.98 11.90
CA TRP A 38 10.69 -2.09 12.55
C TRP A 38 11.89 -1.89 11.58
N THR A 39 11.68 -1.72 10.27
CA THR A 39 12.76 -1.82 9.25
C THR A 39 12.96 -0.62 8.31
N GLN A 40 12.54 0.60 8.64
CA GLN A 40 13.00 1.81 7.89
C GLN A 40 14.23 2.47 8.55
N PRO A 41 15.20 3.06 7.80
CA PRO A 41 15.06 3.70 6.46
C PRO A 41 16.18 3.38 5.42
N PRO A 42 16.00 3.67 4.11
CA PRO A 42 16.67 4.86 3.55
C PRO A 42 15.84 5.63 2.49
N ALA A 43 16.35 6.81 2.11
CA ALA A 43 15.69 7.85 1.35
C ALA A 43 15.27 7.47 -0.08
N VAL A 44 14.07 7.89 -0.45
CA VAL A 44 13.58 7.89 -1.83
C VAL A 44 14.18 9.05 -2.59
N GLU A 45 14.86 8.76 -3.70
CA GLU A 45 15.39 9.78 -4.59
C GLU A 45 14.25 10.61 -5.23
N PHE A 46 14.52 11.89 -5.43
CA PHE A 46 13.56 12.93 -5.84
C PHE A 46 12.79 12.60 -7.14
N ASP A 47 13.36 11.72 -7.96
CA ASP A 47 12.89 11.35 -9.29
C ASP A 47 11.71 10.37 -9.30
N ASN A 48 11.31 9.85 -8.12
CA ASN A 48 10.24 8.86 -7.99
C ASN A 48 8.87 9.46 -7.64
N LEU A 49 8.79 10.76 -7.34
CA LEU A 49 7.54 11.48 -7.04
C LEU A 49 6.52 11.40 -8.17
N ARG A 50 6.98 11.43 -9.43
CA ARG A 50 6.11 11.32 -10.61
C ARG A 50 5.34 9.99 -10.61
N TYR A 51 5.97 8.90 -10.19
CA TYR A 51 5.32 7.59 -10.16
C TYR A 51 4.27 7.50 -9.06
N VAL A 52 4.46 8.21 -7.94
CA VAL A 52 3.46 8.32 -6.88
C VAL A 52 2.19 9.00 -7.40
N GLN A 53 2.34 10.09 -8.17
CA GLN A 53 1.20 10.77 -8.79
C GLN A 53 0.50 9.91 -9.85
N LEU A 54 1.27 9.19 -10.68
CA LEU A 54 0.72 8.26 -11.66
C LEU A 54 -0.04 7.11 -11.00
N LEU A 55 0.51 6.56 -9.91
CA LEU A 55 -0.15 5.53 -9.11
C LEU A 55 -1.46 6.03 -8.53
N TRP A 56 -1.45 7.22 -7.90
CA TRP A 56 -2.64 7.84 -7.33
C TRP A 56 -3.73 8.06 -8.38
N THR A 57 -3.34 8.53 -9.57
CA THR A 57 -4.24 8.70 -10.71
C THR A 57 -4.84 7.36 -11.15
N ALA A 58 -4.03 6.32 -11.28
CA ALA A 58 -4.48 4.99 -11.71
C ALA A 58 -5.43 4.35 -10.69
N VAL A 59 -5.13 4.47 -9.40
CA VAL A 59 -5.97 3.96 -8.30
C VAL A 59 -7.28 4.76 -8.22
N SER A 60 -7.23 6.09 -8.31
CA SER A 60 -8.42 6.95 -8.25
C SER A 60 -9.34 6.75 -9.45
N ALA A 61 -8.76 6.52 -10.64
CA ALA A 61 -9.50 6.18 -11.86
C ALA A 61 -9.98 4.72 -11.89
N LYS A 62 -9.62 3.89 -10.89
CA LYS A 62 -9.85 2.44 -10.85
C LYS A 62 -9.49 1.75 -12.18
N ASN A 63 -8.35 2.15 -12.77
CA ASN A 63 -7.94 1.74 -14.10
C ASN A 63 -6.79 0.72 -14.03
N ASP A 64 -7.13 -0.55 -14.20
CA ASP A 64 -6.17 -1.66 -14.16
C ASP A 64 -5.04 -1.51 -15.20
N GLY A 65 -5.38 -1.06 -16.41
CA GLY A 65 -4.40 -0.86 -17.47
C GLY A 65 -3.39 0.25 -17.18
N TRP A 66 -3.76 1.25 -16.37
CA TRP A 66 -2.85 2.28 -15.90
C TRP A 66 -2.01 1.78 -14.73
N LEU A 67 -2.59 0.98 -13.84
CA LEU A 67 -1.87 0.30 -12.75
C LEU A 67 -0.75 -0.60 -13.27
N ASP A 68 -1.01 -1.39 -14.31
CA ASP A 68 0.00 -2.26 -14.93
C ASP A 68 1.16 -1.47 -15.52
N LYS A 69 0.87 -0.35 -16.19
CA LYS A 69 1.91 0.54 -16.73
C LYS A 69 2.76 1.16 -15.63
N VAL A 70 2.15 1.58 -14.53
CA VAL A 70 2.87 2.13 -13.39
C VAL A 70 3.73 1.04 -12.75
N ALA A 71 3.19 -0.16 -12.53
CA ALA A 71 3.92 -1.30 -11.97
C ALA A 71 5.15 -1.68 -12.81
N ALA A 72 5.00 -1.72 -14.14
CA ALA A 72 6.12 -1.99 -15.04
C ALA A 72 7.17 -0.86 -15.02
N ALA A 73 6.75 0.40 -14.94
CA ALA A 73 7.67 1.53 -14.92
C ALA A 73 8.49 1.62 -13.63
N VAL A 74 7.88 1.32 -12.47
CA VAL A 74 8.60 1.31 -11.18
C VAL A 74 9.54 0.11 -11.07
N GLU A 75 9.15 -1.04 -11.61
CA GLU A 75 10.01 -2.22 -11.71
C GLU A 75 11.24 -1.93 -12.59
N SER A 76 11.04 -1.28 -13.75
CA SER A 76 12.13 -0.87 -14.63
C SER A 76 13.09 0.10 -13.94
N ARG A 77 12.59 1.07 -13.16
CA ARG A 77 13.42 2.00 -12.39
C ARG A 77 14.23 1.30 -11.31
N HIS A 78 13.64 0.33 -10.62
CA HIS A 78 14.34 -0.50 -9.63
C HIS A 78 15.45 -1.32 -10.30
N GLN A 79 15.19 -1.93 -11.45
CA GLN A 79 16.20 -2.67 -12.22
C GLN A 79 17.35 -1.77 -12.71
N SER A 80 17.07 -0.50 -13.00
CA SER A 80 18.08 0.51 -13.32
C SER A 80 18.84 1.06 -12.10
N GLY A 81 18.47 0.65 -10.88
CA GLY A 81 19.08 1.15 -9.63
C GLY A 81 18.58 2.53 -9.20
N GLU A 82 17.59 3.09 -9.88
CA GLU A 82 17.02 4.43 -9.66
C GLU A 82 15.85 4.42 -8.64
N MET A 83 15.50 3.24 -8.10
CA MET A 83 14.47 3.08 -7.09
C MET A 83 14.92 2.05 -6.06
N SER A 84 14.73 2.37 -4.78
CA SER A 84 15.06 1.44 -3.71
C SER A 84 14.10 0.25 -3.69
N ALA A 85 14.58 -0.92 -3.23
CA ALA A 85 13.73 -2.09 -3.05
C ALA A 85 12.57 -1.84 -2.06
N SER A 86 12.76 -0.95 -1.09
CA SER A 86 11.70 -0.53 -0.17
C SER A 86 10.61 0.27 -0.87
N GLU A 87 10.97 1.22 -1.75
CA GLU A 87 9.99 1.95 -2.56
C GLU A 87 9.21 1.02 -3.47
N LEU A 88 9.92 0.14 -4.19
CA LEU A 88 9.28 -0.81 -5.09
C LEU A 88 8.26 -1.67 -4.34
N ALA A 89 8.60 -2.13 -3.12
CA ALA A 89 7.67 -2.90 -2.30
C ALA A 89 6.43 -2.11 -1.88
N HIS A 90 6.56 -0.80 -1.59
CA HIS A 90 5.40 0.06 -1.31
C HIS A 90 4.51 0.23 -2.54
N PHE A 91 5.09 0.46 -3.71
CA PHE A 91 4.34 0.52 -4.98
C PHE A 91 3.60 -0.79 -5.25
N GLN A 92 4.27 -1.94 -5.13
CA GLN A 92 3.68 -3.25 -5.35
C GLN A 92 2.56 -3.56 -4.36
N ALA A 93 2.70 -3.16 -3.09
CA ALA A 93 1.65 -3.32 -2.08
C ALA A 93 0.36 -2.59 -2.52
N ILE A 94 0.45 -1.32 -2.89
CA ILE A 94 -0.70 -0.53 -3.35
C ILE A 94 -1.31 -1.12 -4.63
N VAL A 95 -0.48 -1.52 -5.60
CA VAL A 95 -0.94 -2.18 -6.83
C VAL A 95 -1.69 -3.47 -6.51
N SER A 96 -1.17 -4.28 -5.59
CA SER A 96 -1.81 -5.54 -5.20
C SER A 96 -3.17 -5.33 -4.52
N MET A 97 -3.30 -4.32 -3.66
CA MET A 97 -4.57 -3.96 -3.01
C MET A 97 -5.59 -3.47 -4.05
N ALA A 98 -5.16 -2.62 -4.97
CA ALA A 98 -6.00 -2.13 -6.05
C ALA A 98 -6.50 -3.28 -6.94
N LYS A 99 -5.61 -4.18 -7.37
CA LYS A 99 -5.96 -5.39 -8.15
C LYS A 99 -6.85 -6.38 -7.41
N ALA A 100 -6.78 -6.41 -6.07
CA ALA A 100 -7.68 -7.20 -5.23
C ALA A 100 -9.08 -6.56 -5.09
N GLY A 101 -9.34 -5.44 -5.77
CA GLY A 101 -10.61 -4.71 -5.69
C GLY A 101 -10.72 -3.80 -4.46
N GLN A 102 -9.66 -3.67 -3.66
CA GLN A 102 -9.63 -2.86 -2.44
C GLN A 102 -9.28 -1.40 -2.76
N TRP A 103 -10.02 -0.81 -3.70
CA TRP A 103 -9.72 0.49 -4.28
C TRP A 103 -9.69 1.64 -3.26
N GLU A 104 -10.65 1.67 -2.33
CA GLU A 104 -10.69 2.69 -1.28
C GLU A 104 -9.49 2.60 -0.32
N ALA A 105 -9.08 1.38 0.04
CA ALA A 105 -7.90 1.17 0.88
C ALA A 105 -6.61 1.56 0.15
N ALA A 106 -6.47 1.12 -1.11
CA ALA A 106 -5.34 1.49 -1.96
C ALA A 106 -5.23 3.01 -2.17
N SER A 107 -6.35 3.71 -2.29
CA SER A 107 -6.39 5.17 -2.47
C SER A 107 -5.89 5.90 -1.22
N ARG A 108 -6.32 5.46 -0.03
CA ARG A 108 -5.84 6.00 1.25
C ARG A 108 -4.34 5.77 1.42
N ASP A 109 -3.87 4.55 1.20
CA ASP A 109 -2.46 4.22 1.34
C ASP A 109 -1.60 4.99 0.32
N CYS A 110 -2.13 5.24 -0.88
CA CYS A 110 -1.48 6.09 -1.88
C CYS A 110 -1.42 7.57 -1.45
N TYR A 111 -2.46 8.07 -0.78
CA TYR A 111 -2.48 9.42 -0.23
C TYR A 111 -1.44 9.58 0.89
N GLU A 112 -1.39 8.64 1.85
CA GLU A 112 -0.40 8.65 2.93
C GLU A 112 1.02 8.56 2.38
N PHE A 113 1.23 7.71 1.36
CA PHE A 113 2.52 7.60 0.70
C PHE A 113 2.93 8.91 0.01
N ALA A 114 1.99 9.62 -0.64
CA ALA A 114 2.26 10.93 -1.23
C ALA A 114 2.54 12.01 -0.17
N GLU A 115 1.76 12.04 0.91
CA GLU A 115 1.92 12.99 2.01
C GLU A 115 3.26 12.84 2.72
N ALA A 116 3.71 11.60 2.97
CA ALA A 116 5.02 11.30 3.53
C ALA A 116 6.17 11.86 2.68
N GLN A 117 5.99 11.92 1.36
CA GLN A 117 6.97 12.53 0.45
C GLN A 117 6.91 14.06 0.48
N HIS A 118 5.71 14.66 0.56
CA HIS A 118 5.53 16.11 0.66
C HIS A 118 6.09 16.68 1.97
N TYR A 119 5.87 16.01 3.10
CA TYR A 119 6.44 16.41 4.39
C TYR A 119 7.97 16.43 4.35
N ARG A 120 8.57 15.37 3.79
CA ARG A 120 10.02 15.26 3.65
C ARG A 120 10.62 16.35 2.75
N ARG A 121 9.95 16.73 1.65
CA ARG A 121 10.37 17.85 0.78
C ARG A 121 10.47 19.17 1.56
N ARG A 122 9.42 19.49 2.34
CA ARG A 122 9.38 20.72 3.15
C ARG A 122 10.50 20.75 4.20
N SER A 123 10.80 19.61 4.83
CA SER A 123 11.87 19.52 5.84
C SER A 123 13.27 19.73 5.26
N ARG A 124 13.55 19.25 4.03
CA ARG A 124 14.83 19.44 3.35
C ARG A 124 15.06 20.91 2.94
N ASP A 125 14.04 21.56 2.38
CA ASP A 125 14.14 22.97 1.98
C ASP A 125 14.34 23.89 3.21
N ALA A 126 13.75 23.53 4.36
CA ALA A 126 13.90 24.25 5.63
C ALA A 126 15.29 24.09 6.29
N SER A 127 15.97 22.96 6.06
CA SER A 127 17.32 22.71 6.59
C SER A 127 18.40 23.35 5.70
N ALA A 128 18.25 23.30 4.38
CA ALA A 128 19.16 23.96 3.44
C ALA A 128 19.17 25.50 3.56
N SER A 129 18.07 26.10 4.03
CA SER A 129 17.96 27.55 4.24
C SER A 129 18.58 28.05 5.56
N HIS A 130 18.90 27.17 6.51
CA HIS A 130 19.60 27.52 7.75
C HIS A 130 21.13 27.48 7.62
N GLU A 131 21.69 26.77 6.64
CA GLU A 131 23.16 26.67 6.46
C GLU A 131 23.79 27.88 5.76
N HIS A 132 23.00 28.78 5.16
CA HIS A 132 23.52 29.96 4.43
C HIS A 132 23.63 31.24 5.29
N SER A 133 23.51 31.13 6.61
CA SER A 133 23.67 32.26 7.53
C SER A 133 24.64 31.88 8.65
N SER A 134 25.94 31.89 8.35
CA SER A 134 27.04 31.89 9.32
C SER A 134 28.24 32.60 8.71
#